data_AF-A0A7S3IRH5-F1
#
_entry.id   AF-A0A7S3IRH5-F1
#
_cell.length_a   1.000
_cell.length_b   1.000
_cell.length_c   1.000
_cell.angle_alpha   90.00
_cell.angle_beta   90.00
_cell.angle_gamma   90.00
#
_symmetry.space_group_name_H-M   'P 1'
#
loop_
_entity.id
_entity.type
_entity.pdbx_description
1 polymer ?
#
loop_
_entity_poly.entity_id
_entity_poly.type
_entity_poly.pdbx_seq_one_letter_code
_entity_poly.pdbx_strand_id
1 'polypeptide(L)'
;MFHLIYSLMFSDNKDARIWENVVESTLFQDDVLPMTYYKPFKYSWFYLKENVPGLNLEEYIDRFYYSERYFNASQFDQVLVSHPEYHRMKCFLNQKVMVFPVVFQTFNNLMNMNFIFNDEKLIIQYHPEFKCRRSNGMPSAMQKLPSKLMRYEGWEVLDLAEKEFNNWNRDDKINNVKGWLLEARAKQAEKGVCPKEINAKPL
;
A
#
# COMPACT_ATOMS: atom_id res chain seq x y z
N MET A 1 11.75 3.42 -19.81
CA MET A 1 10.35 3.77 -19.46
C MET A 1 9.98 3.41 -18.02
N PHE A 2 10.11 2.16 -17.58
CA PHE A 2 9.70 1.71 -16.23
C PHE A 2 10.32 2.50 -15.05
N HIS A 3 11.62 2.82 -15.08
CA HIS A 3 12.26 3.64 -14.04
C HIS A 3 11.71 5.07 -13.99
N LEU A 4 11.37 5.64 -15.15
CA LEU A 4 10.78 6.97 -15.24
C LEU A 4 9.42 6.99 -14.55
N ILE A 5 8.56 6.00 -14.82
CA ILE A 5 7.23 5.87 -14.22
C ILE A 5 7.33 5.84 -12.68
N TYR A 6 8.26 5.04 -12.14
CA TYR A 6 8.52 5.02 -10.70
C TYR A 6 8.97 6.39 -10.18
N SER A 7 9.94 7.01 -10.85
CA SER A 7 10.46 8.32 -10.46
C SER A 7 9.35 9.38 -10.40
N LEU A 8 8.47 9.42 -11.40
CA LEU A 8 7.34 10.35 -11.45
C LEU A 8 6.38 10.15 -10.28
N MET A 9 6.03 8.89 -9.96
CA MET A 9 5.16 8.59 -8.81
C MET A 9 5.83 8.90 -7.46
N PHE A 10 7.15 8.71 -7.35
CA PHE A 10 7.92 9.02 -6.13
C PHE A 10 8.08 10.52 -5.92
N SER A 11 8.22 11.30 -6.98
CA SER A 11 8.27 12.76 -6.92
C SER A 11 6.89 13.41 -6.82
N ASP A 12 5.82 12.61 -6.81
CA ASP A 12 4.44 13.07 -6.88
C ASP A 12 4.18 14.04 -8.05
N ASN A 13 4.73 13.70 -9.21
CA ASN A 13 4.54 14.51 -10.41
C ASN A 13 3.12 14.33 -10.94
N LYS A 14 2.40 15.45 -11.10
CA LYS A 14 1.01 15.50 -11.58
C LYS A 14 0.87 16.25 -12.91
N ASP A 15 1.98 16.43 -13.63
CA ASP A 15 1.94 17.12 -14.91
C ASP A 15 1.26 16.22 -15.96
N ALA A 16 0.04 16.58 -16.32
CA ALA A 16 -0.79 15.82 -17.26
C ALA A 16 -0.07 15.60 -18.59
N ARG A 17 0.68 16.59 -19.11
CA ARG A 17 1.35 16.48 -20.40
C ARG A 17 2.46 15.43 -20.38
N ILE A 18 3.19 15.34 -19.27
CA ILE A 18 4.23 14.32 -19.10
C ILE A 18 3.58 12.93 -19.08
N TRP A 19 2.49 12.78 -18.34
CA TRP A 19 1.80 11.50 -18.23
C TRP A 19 1.05 11.08 -19.50
N GLU A 20 0.45 12.01 -20.22
CA GLU A 20 -0.11 11.81 -21.57
C GLU A 20 0.96 11.25 -22.50
N ASN A 21 2.13 11.91 -22.58
CA ASN A 21 3.25 11.41 -23.39
C ASN A 21 3.71 10.01 -22.97
N VAL A 22 3.72 9.71 -21.67
CA VAL A 22 4.07 8.37 -21.16
C VAL A 22 3.04 7.32 -21.60
N VAL A 23 1.74 7.64 -21.50
CA VAL A 23 0.65 6.75 -21.91
C VAL A 23 0.69 6.53 -23.42
N GLU A 24 0.73 7.60 -24.21
CA GLU A 24 0.81 7.54 -25.68
C GLU A 24 2.04 6.75 -26.14
N SER A 25 3.21 7.01 -25.55
CA SER A 25 4.43 6.26 -25.87
C SER A 25 4.32 4.77 -25.53
N THR A 26 3.55 4.43 -24.50
CA THR A 26 3.31 3.03 -24.12
C THR A 26 2.34 2.35 -25.07
N LEU A 27 1.31 3.07 -25.52
CA LEU A 27 0.33 2.56 -26.49
C LEU A 27 0.92 2.38 -27.88
N PHE A 28 1.86 3.25 -28.27
CA PHE A 28 2.55 3.18 -29.56
C PHE A 28 3.55 2.02 -29.67
N GLN A 29 3.97 1.43 -28.56
CA GLN A 29 4.89 0.29 -28.57
C GLN A 29 4.14 -1.00 -28.87
N ASP A 30 4.47 -1.66 -29.98
CA ASP A 30 3.85 -2.92 -30.42
C ASP A 30 4.31 -4.16 -29.65
N ASP A 31 5.41 -4.08 -28.91
CA ASP A 31 5.94 -5.18 -28.13
C ASP A 31 5.04 -5.55 -26.93
N VAL A 32 5.06 -6.83 -26.56
CA VAL A 32 4.41 -7.32 -25.34
C VAL A 32 5.29 -6.98 -24.14
N LEU A 33 4.74 -6.27 -23.15
CA LEU A 33 5.47 -5.90 -21.95
C LEU A 33 5.88 -7.14 -21.14
N PRO A 34 7.19 -7.38 -20.89
CA PRO A 34 7.62 -8.48 -20.05
C PRO A 34 7.09 -8.34 -18.62
N MET A 35 6.64 -9.44 -18.02
CA MET A 35 6.08 -9.48 -16.65
C MET A 35 6.99 -8.81 -15.62
N THR A 36 8.32 -8.93 -15.78
CA THR A 36 9.32 -8.33 -14.88
C THR A 36 9.20 -6.80 -14.78
N TYR A 37 8.70 -6.14 -15.84
CA TYR A 37 8.57 -4.68 -15.89
C TYR A 37 7.13 -4.20 -15.74
N TYR A 38 6.18 -5.11 -15.48
CA TYR A 38 4.76 -4.81 -15.45
C TYR A 38 4.32 -3.92 -14.27
N LYS A 39 4.83 -4.21 -13.06
CA LYS A 39 4.45 -3.52 -11.81
C LYS A 39 4.34 -1.99 -11.91
N PRO A 40 5.34 -1.24 -12.42
CA PRO A 40 5.24 0.22 -12.49
C PRO A 40 4.05 0.72 -13.31
N PHE A 41 3.71 0.05 -14.42
CA PHE A 41 2.59 0.44 -15.27
C PHE A 41 1.24 0.21 -14.58
N LYS A 42 1.11 -0.90 -13.84
CA LYS A 42 -0.08 -1.15 -13.04
C LYS A 42 -0.19 -0.16 -11.88
N TYR A 43 0.92 0.18 -11.23
CA TYR A 43 0.93 1.20 -10.18
C TYR A 43 0.54 2.57 -10.72
N SER A 44 1.03 2.96 -11.91
CA SER A 44 0.67 4.26 -12.50
C SER A 44 -0.79 4.35 -12.87
N TRP A 45 -1.47 3.24 -13.20
CA TRP A 45 -2.92 3.26 -13.41
C TRP A 45 -3.69 3.78 -12.17
N PHE A 46 -3.38 3.26 -10.98
CA PHE A 46 -3.96 3.76 -9.72
C PHE A 46 -3.57 5.22 -9.46
N TYR A 47 -2.33 5.58 -9.75
CA TYR A 47 -1.83 6.94 -9.56
C TYR A 47 -2.57 7.96 -10.45
N LEU A 48 -2.72 7.62 -11.72
CA LEU A 48 -3.29 8.48 -12.76
C LEU A 48 -4.79 8.69 -12.58
N LYS A 49 -5.53 7.64 -12.18
CA LYS A 49 -6.97 7.73 -11.91
C LYS A 49 -7.32 8.84 -10.91
N GLU A 50 -6.48 9.00 -9.87
CA GLU A 50 -6.68 10.02 -8.85
C GLU A 50 -6.08 11.38 -9.24
N ASN A 51 -4.86 11.39 -9.80
CA ASN A 51 -4.12 12.64 -9.99
C ASN A 51 -4.31 13.27 -11.37
N VAL A 52 -4.81 12.52 -12.36
CA VAL A 52 -5.07 12.97 -13.74
C VAL A 52 -6.42 12.40 -14.23
N PRO A 53 -7.55 12.75 -13.59
CA PRO A 53 -8.84 12.09 -13.80
C PRO A 53 -9.46 12.27 -15.20
N GLY A 54 -8.90 13.15 -16.03
CA GLY A 54 -9.34 13.35 -17.42
C GLY A 54 -8.64 12.46 -18.46
N LEU A 55 -7.62 11.70 -18.05
CA LEU A 55 -6.87 10.84 -18.97
C LEU A 55 -7.63 9.53 -19.21
N ASN A 56 -7.86 9.18 -20.48
CA ASN A 56 -8.44 7.88 -20.82
C ASN A 56 -7.39 6.78 -20.62
N LEU A 57 -7.67 5.85 -19.70
CA LEU A 57 -6.76 4.76 -19.31
C LEU A 57 -7.25 3.37 -19.76
N GLU A 58 -8.35 3.28 -20.51
CA GLU A 58 -8.93 1.99 -20.94
C GLU A 58 -7.94 1.22 -21.82
N GLU A 59 -7.48 1.83 -22.93
CA GLU A 59 -6.49 1.19 -23.80
C GLU A 59 -5.15 0.97 -23.09
N TYR A 60 -4.81 1.85 -22.16
CA TYR A 60 -3.56 1.76 -21.40
C TYR A 60 -3.52 0.48 -20.56
N ILE A 61 -4.60 0.14 -19.87
CA ILE A 61 -4.62 -1.08 -19.05
C ILE A 61 -4.72 -2.35 -19.91
N ASP A 62 -5.48 -2.30 -21.01
CA ASP A 62 -5.66 -3.42 -21.92
C ASP A 62 -4.34 -3.86 -22.58
N ARG A 63 -3.42 -2.91 -22.80
CA ARG A 63 -2.07 -3.19 -23.30
C ARG A 63 -1.32 -4.24 -22.45
N PHE A 64 -1.65 -4.34 -21.16
CA PHE A 64 -0.98 -5.26 -20.23
C PHE A 64 -1.75 -6.55 -19.96
N TYR A 65 -2.77 -6.87 -20.75
CA TYR A 65 -3.60 -8.07 -20.59
C TYR A 65 -2.78 -9.34 -20.39
N TYR A 66 -1.76 -9.58 -21.23
CA TYR A 66 -0.93 -10.78 -21.12
C TYR A 66 -0.09 -10.79 -19.85
N SER A 67 0.55 -9.67 -19.49
CA SER A 67 1.36 -9.58 -18.28
C SER A 67 0.51 -9.80 -17.03
N GLU A 68 -0.69 -9.24 -17.00
CA GLU A 68 -1.64 -9.35 -15.89
C GLU A 68 -2.09 -10.80 -15.65
N ARG A 69 -2.29 -11.59 -16.70
CA ARG A 69 -2.71 -13.00 -16.59
C ARG A 69 -1.69 -13.89 -15.90
N TYR A 70 -0.40 -13.60 -16.04
CA TYR A 70 0.68 -14.41 -15.47
C TYR A 70 1.27 -13.82 -14.20
N PHE A 71 1.00 -12.55 -13.92
CA PHE A 71 1.51 -11.88 -12.75
C PHE A 71 0.82 -12.43 -11.48
N ASN A 72 1.59 -12.66 -10.41
CA ASN A 72 1.03 -13.04 -9.11
C ASN A 72 1.84 -12.38 -7.98
N ALA A 73 1.30 -11.35 -7.36
CA ALA A 73 2.00 -10.62 -6.31
C ALA A 73 2.24 -11.44 -5.02
N SER A 74 1.37 -12.42 -4.74
CA SER A 74 1.44 -13.22 -3.51
C SER A 74 2.72 -14.09 -3.42
N GLN A 75 3.27 -14.49 -4.57
CA GLN A 75 4.48 -15.32 -4.62
C GLN A 75 5.74 -14.57 -4.20
N PHE A 76 5.76 -13.23 -4.32
CA PHE A 76 6.97 -12.44 -4.13
C PHE A 76 7.29 -12.10 -2.67
N ASP A 77 6.33 -12.24 -1.74
CA ASP A 77 6.50 -11.77 -0.35
C ASP A 77 6.31 -12.85 0.73
N GLN A 78 6.34 -14.14 0.36
CA GLN A 78 6.22 -15.25 1.33
C GLN A 78 7.25 -15.18 2.46
N VAL A 79 8.48 -14.73 2.16
CA VAL A 79 9.58 -14.56 3.13
C VAL A 79 9.21 -13.59 4.27
N LEU A 80 8.37 -12.58 3.98
CA LEU A 80 7.94 -11.60 4.97
C LEU A 80 7.11 -12.25 6.07
N VAL A 81 6.14 -13.07 5.67
CA VAL A 81 5.14 -13.65 6.59
C VAL A 81 5.77 -14.66 7.54
N SER A 82 6.84 -15.33 7.11
CA SER A 82 7.63 -16.24 7.95
C SER A 82 8.62 -15.54 8.89
N HIS A 83 8.80 -14.22 8.78
CA HIS A 83 9.82 -13.52 9.56
C HIS A 83 9.39 -13.37 11.04
N PRO A 84 10.26 -13.66 12.02
CA PRO A 84 9.90 -13.59 13.44
C PRO A 84 9.32 -12.24 13.88
N GLU A 85 9.87 -11.13 13.37
CA GLU A 85 9.37 -9.78 13.70
C GLU A 85 7.96 -9.51 13.19
N TYR A 86 7.61 -10.06 12.03
CA TYR A 86 6.25 -9.98 11.51
C TYR A 86 5.27 -10.70 12.43
N HIS A 87 5.65 -11.90 12.90
CA HIS A 87 4.86 -12.65 13.88
C HIS A 87 4.77 -11.93 15.24
N ARG A 88 5.85 -11.29 15.71
CA ARG A 88 5.82 -10.50 16.95
C ARG A 88 4.85 -9.35 16.86
N MET A 89 4.81 -8.62 15.74
CA MET A 89 3.83 -7.56 15.52
C MET A 89 2.40 -8.11 15.52
N LYS A 90 2.14 -9.25 14.85
CA LYS A 90 0.84 -9.93 14.90
C LYS A 90 0.43 -10.27 16.35
N CYS A 91 1.34 -10.87 17.13
CA CYS A 91 1.08 -11.21 18.52
C CYS A 91 0.83 -9.96 19.37
N PHE A 92 1.57 -8.88 19.14
CA PHE A 92 1.35 -7.61 19.81
C PHE A 92 -0.06 -7.04 19.55
N LEU A 93 -0.48 -7.01 18.28
CA LEU A 93 -1.82 -6.55 17.90
C LEU A 93 -2.91 -7.38 18.59
N ASN A 94 -2.79 -8.71 18.53
CA ASN A 94 -3.81 -9.60 19.08
C ASN A 94 -3.84 -9.62 20.63
N GLN A 95 -2.68 -9.57 21.29
CA GLN A 95 -2.59 -9.82 22.75
C GLN A 95 -2.49 -8.55 23.59
N LYS A 96 -2.00 -7.44 23.01
CA LYS A 96 -1.78 -6.17 23.74
C LYS A 96 -2.73 -5.09 23.28
N VAL A 97 -2.99 -5.02 21.98
CA VAL A 97 -3.97 -4.07 21.42
C VAL A 97 -5.38 -4.66 21.44
N MET A 98 -5.51 -6.00 21.41
CA MET A 98 -6.76 -6.77 21.37
C MET A 98 -7.54 -6.68 20.06
N VAL A 99 -6.84 -6.39 18.96
CA VAL A 99 -7.42 -6.30 17.61
C VAL A 99 -6.97 -7.47 16.74
N PHE A 100 -7.82 -7.91 15.82
CA PHE A 100 -7.62 -9.14 15.05
C PHE A 100 -7.63 -8.88 13.52
N PRO A 101 -6.54 -8.31 12.97
CA PRO A 101 -6.48 -8.01 11.54
C PRO A 101 -6.42 -9.28 10.68
N VAL A 102 -6.92 -9.19 9.45
CA VAL A 102 -6.54 -10.10 8.38
C VAL A 102 -5.06 -9.87 8.09
N VAL A 103 -4.28 -10.94 8.08
CA VAL A 103 -2.84 -10.86 7.83
C VAL A 103 -2.53 -11.14 6.37
N PHE A 104 -1.65 -10.33 5.80
CA PHE A 104 -1.09 -10.50 4.46
C PHE A 104 -2.17 -10.67 3.36
N GLN A 105 -2.70 -9.54 2.88
CA GLN A 105 -3.69 -9.52 1.81
C GLN A 105 -3.14 -8.80 0.59
N THR A 106 -3.31 -9.42 -0.58
CA THR A 106 -2.94 -8.83 -1.86
C THR A 106 -4.13 -8.09 -2.46
N PHE A 107 -3.97 -6.80 -2.74
CA PHE A 107 -4.96 -5.97 -3.43
C PHE A 107 -4.62 -5.84 -4.91
N ASN A 108 -5.65 -6.00 -5.75
CA ASN A 108 -5.54 -5.92 -7.21
C ASN A 108 -4.38 -6.73 -7.78
N ASN A 109 -4.09 -7.89 -7.18
CA ASN A 109 -2.95 -8.73 -7.55
C ASN A 109 -1.65 -7.91 -7.72
N LEU A 110 -1.37 -6.95 -6.82
CA LEU A 110 -0.24 -6.00 -6.96
C LEU A 110 0.33 -5.58 -5.61
N MET A 111 -0.54 -5.10 -4.72
CA MET A 111 -0.18 -4.46 -3.46
C MET A 111 -0.32 -5.47 -2.33
N ASN A 112 0.80 -5.91 -1.77
CA ASN A 112 0.80 -6.77 -0.59
C ASN A 112 0.74 -5.90 0.67
N MET A 113 -0.35 -6.03 1.41
CA MET A 113 -0.63 -5.27 2.63
C MET A 113 -0.59 -6.19 3.85
N ASN A 114 -0.16 -5.68 5.01
CA ASN A 114 0.26 -6.55 6.12
C ASN A 114 -0.85 -6.87 7.14
N PHE A 115 -1.43 -5.86 7.78
CA PHE A 115 -2.47 -6.04 8.80
C PHE A 115 -3.70 -5.22 8.43
N ILE A 116 -4.77 -5.88 8.00
CA ILE A 116 -5.92 -5.27 7.34
C ILE A 116 -7.18 -5.42 8.19
N PHE A 117 -7.94 -4.33 8.30
CA PHE A 117 -9.29 -4.30 8.86
C PHE A 117 -10.25 -3.91 7.73
N ASN A 118 -10.75 -4.92 7.01
CA ASN A 118 -11.49 -4.73 5.74
C ASN A 118 -12.75 -3.88 5.92
N ASP A 119 -13.56 -4.20 6.93
CA ASP A 119 -14.83 -3.50 7.21
C ASP A 119 -14.62 -2.01 7.49
N GLU A 120 -13.45 -1.66 8.02
CA GLU A 120 -13.11 -0.31 8.43
C GLU A 120 -12.24 0.41 7.39
N LYS A 121 -11.85 -0.27 6.31
CA LYS A 121 -10.84 0.19 5.35
C LYS A 121 -9.57 0.76 6.01
N LEU A 122 -9.02 0.02 6.99
CA LEU A 122 -7.79 0.38 7.69
C LEU A 122 -6.69 -0.61 7.41
N ILE A 123 -5.45 -0.12 7.33
CA ILE A 123 -4.27 -0.97 7.15
C ILE A 123 -3.14 -0.49 8.05
N ILE A 124 -2.49 -1.40 8.75
CA ILE A 124 -1.16 -1.17 9.32
C ILE A 124 -0.15 -1.83 8.39
N GLN A 125 0.59 -1.01 7.65
CA GLN A 125 1.68 -1.45 6.79
C GLN A 125 2.99 -1.45 7.58
N TYR A 126 3.36 -2.62 8.08
CA TYR A 126 4.56 -2.82 8.87
C TYR A 126 5.80 -3.03 7.97
N HIS A 127 6.89 -2.33 8.25
CA HIS A 127 8.12 -2.39 7.45
C HIS A 127 9.26 -2.95 8.30
N PRO A 128 9.55 -4.27 8.21
CA PRO A 128 10.68 -4.86 8.92
C PRO A 128 12.00 -4.26 8.51
N GLU A 129 12.91 -4.13 9.46
CA GLU A 129 14.17 -3.41 9.28
C GLU A 129 15.04 -4.05 8.19
N PHE A 130 15.00 -5.38 8.03
CA PHE A 130 15.75 -6.09 6.99
C PHE A 130 15.33 -5.73 5.55
N LYS A 131 14.10 -5.23 5.34
CA LYS A 131 13.62 -4.71 4.05
C LYS A 131 13.85 -3.21 3.90
N CYS A 132 14.13 -2.49 5.00
CA CYS A 132 14.31 -1.04 5.01
C CYS A 132 15.71 -0.62 4.54
N ARG A 133 15.91 0.69 4.33
CA ARG A 133 17.21 1.24 3.95
C ARG A 133 18.21 1.07 5.09
N ARG A 134 19.36 0.46 4.82
CA ARG A 134 20.42 0.22 5.81
C ARG A 134 20.92 1.49 6.51
N SER A 135 20.89 2.64 5.83
CA SER A 135 21.43 3.89 6.36
C SER A 135 20.62 4.48 7.52
N ASN A 136 19.31 4.29 7.53
CA ASN A 136 18.44 4.89 8.55
C ASN A 136 17.38 3.95 9.13
N GLY A 137 17.24 2.72 8.62
CA GLY A 137 16.22 1.75 9.04
C GLY A 137 14.80 2.12 8.61
N MET A 138 14.64 3.12 7.73
CA MET A 138 13.35 3.60 7.27
C MET A 138 12.95 2.98 5.93
N PRO A 139 11.65 2.76 5.68
CA PRO A 139 11.17 2.26 4.41
C PRO A 139 11.41 3.25 3.28
N SER A 140 11.78 2.72 2.12
CA SER A 140 11.99 3.48 0.88
C SER A 140 10.68 3.95 0.26
N ALA A 141 10.75 4.91 -0.68
CA ALA A 141 9.60 5.33 -1.48
C ALA A 141 8.93 4.14 -2.21
N MET A 142 9.72 3.18 -2.69
CA MET A 142 9.22 1.95 -3.30
C MET A 142 8.37 1.12 -2.32
N GLN A 143 8.83 0.97 -1.07
CA GLN A 143 8.09 0.23 -0.04
C GLN A 143 6.82 0.96 0.41
N LYS A 144 6.81 2.30 0.38
CA LYS A 144 5.65 3.12 0.74
C LYS A 144 4.65 3.32 -0.41
N LEU A 145 5.01 2.96 -1.64
CA LEU A 145 4.16 3.19 -2.82
C LEU A 145 2.81 2.47 -2.70
N PRO A 146 2.72 1.18 -2.30
CA PRO A 146 1.43 0.54 -2.06
C PRO A 146 0.55 1.30 -1.07
N SER A 147 1.13 1.72 0.07
CA SER A 147 0.41 2.53 1.08
C SER A 147 -0.09 3.85 0.51
N LYS A 148 0.70 4.52 -0.35
CA LYS A 148 0.28 5.75 -1.04
C LYS A 148 -0.93 5.51 -1.94
N LEU A 149 -0.92 4.44 -2.73
CA LEU A 149 -1.99 4.13 -3.67
C LEU A 149 -3.26 3.64 -2.97
N MET A 150 -3.14 2.87 -1.89
CA MET A 150 -4.28 2.48 -1.07
C MET A 150 -5.00 3.69 -0.45
N ARG A 151 -4.26 4.76 -0.10
CA ARG A 151 -4.87 6.02 0.36
C ARG A 151 -5.72 6.70 -0.72
N TYR A 152 -5.31 6.63 -2.00
CA TYR A 152 -6.12 7.12 -3.12
C TYR A 152 -7.41 6.32 -3.30
N GLU A 153 -7.37 5.01 -3.02
CA GLU A 153 -8.54 4.15 -2.99
C GLU A 153 -9.39 4.30 -1.70
N GLY A 154 -9.11 5.34 -0.90
CA GLY A 154 -9.89 5.72 0.28
C GLY A 154 -9.56 4.95 1.56
N TRP A 155 -8.44 4.22 1.61
CA TRP A 155 -8.01 3.51 2.82
C TRP A 155 -7.20 4.41 3.75
N GLU A 156 -7.34 4.21 5.05
CA GLU A 156 -6.41 4.79 6.03
C GLU A 156 -5.26 3.81 6.26
N VAL A 157 -4.03 4.28 6.11
CA VAL A 157 -2.84 3.42 6.18
C VAL A 157 -1.82 3.98 7.17
N LEU A 158 -1.47 3.18 8.19
CA LEU A 158 -0.34 3.43 9.08
C LEU A 158 0.92 2.77 8.51
N ASP A 159 1.85 3.58 7.99
CA ASP A 159 3.18 3.09 7.63
C ASP A 159 4.06 3.05 8.87
N LEU A 160 4.30 1.86 9.43
CA LEU A 160 5.05 1.68 10.67
C LEU A 160 6.38 0.96 10.41
N ALA A 161 7.50 1.64 10.59
CA ALA A 161 8.81 1.01 10.52
C ALA A 161 9.11 0.21 11.80
N GLU A 162 9.72 -0.97 11.66
CA GLU A 162 10.15 -1.78 12.81
C GLU A 162 11.05 -0.99 13.76
N LYS A 163 12.01 -0.25 13.22
CA LYS A 163 12.92 0.59 14.01
C LYS A 163 12.18 1.64 14.83
N GLU A 164 11.19 2.30 14.24
CA GLU A 164 10.35 3.28 14.94
C GLU A 164 9.54 2.60 16.04
N PHE A 165 8.86 1.51 15.72
CA PHE A 165 8.10 0.73 16.68
C PHE A 165 8.98 0.27 17.86
N ASN A 166 10.19 -0.20 17.60
CA ASN A 166 11.10 -0.69 18.63
C ASN A 166 11.70 0.41 19.53
N ASN A 167 11.70 1.66 19.07
CA ASN A 167 12.11 2.81 19.89
C ASN A 167 11.04 3.24 20.91
N TRP A 168 9.79 2.82 20.73
CA TRP A 168 8.72 3.09 21.69
C TRP A 168 8.82 2.19 22.92
N ASN A 169 8.53 2.75 24.09
CA ASN A 169 8.34 1.94 25.29
C ASN A 169 7.05 1.10 25.17
N ARG A 170 6.83 0.20 26.12
CA ARG A 170 5.69 -0.73 26.07
C ARG A 170 4.33 -0.02 26.02
N ASP A 171 4.14 1.01 26.84
CA ASP A 171 2.85 1.71 26.94
C ASP A 171 2.63 2.60 25.72
N ASP A 172 3.68 3.27 25.25
CA ASP A 172 3.67 4.07 24.02
C ASP A 172 3.29 3.20 22.81
N LYS A 173 3.82 1.98 22.69
CA LYS A 173 3.42 1.04 21.62
C LYS A 173 1.92 0.82 21.60
N ILE A 174 1.32 0.56 22.76
CA ILE A 174 -0.11 0.27 22.87
C ILE A 174 -0.91 1.54 22.57
N ASN A 175 -0.56 2.65 23.20
CA ASN A 175 -1.29 3.91 23.09
C ASN A 175 -1.21 4.50 21.68
N ASN A 176 -0.04 4.46 21.03
CA ASN A 176 0.12 4.98 19.67
C ASN A 176 -0.69 4.17 18.65
N VAL A 177 -0.65 2.83 18.73
CA VAL A 177 -1.40 1.98 17.80
C VAL A 177 -2.90 2.06 18.06
N LYS A 178 -3.35 2.04 19.33
CA LYS A 178 -4.77 2.20 19.68
C LYS A 178 -5.28 3.58 19.28
N GLY A 179 -4.54 4.64 19.60
CA GLY A 179 -4.87 6.02 19.26
C GLY A 179 -5.04 6.18 17.75
N TRP A 180 -4.08 5.69 16.97
CA TRP A 180 -4.19 5.72 15.52
C TRP A 180 -5.41 4.96 14.99
N LEU A 181 -5.69 3.76 15.51
CA LEU A 181 -6.87 2.99 15.10
C LEU A 181 -8.18 3.74 15.38
N LEU A 182 -8.32 4.36 16.56
CA LEU A 182 -9.50 5.14 16.92
C LEU A 182 -9.67 6.35 16.00
N GLU A 183 -8.60 7.13 15.79
CA GLU A 183 -8.63 8.29 14.89
C GLU A 183 -8.96 7.89 13.45
N ALA A 184 -8.37 6.80 12.95
CA ALA A 184 -8.60 6.32 11.59
C ALA A 184 -10.04 5.80 11.41
N ARG A 185 -10.60 5.09 12.41
CA ARG A 185 -12.02 4.69 12.42
C ARG A 185 -12.94 5.90 12.41
N ALA A 186 -12.65 6.93 13.20
CA ALA A 186 -13.45 8.15 13.23
C ALA A 186 -13.48 8.82 11.84
N LYS A 187 -12.33 8.95 11.18
CA LYS A 187 -12.24 9.47 9.80
C LYS A 187 -13.06 8.62 8.81
N GLN A 188 -13.01 7.29 8.94
CA GLN A 188 -13.78 6.40 8.06
C GLN A 188 -15.29 6.46 8.34
N ALA A 189 -15.70 6.71 9.58
CA ALA A 189 -17.10 6.95 9.93
C ALA A 189 -17.61 8.28 9.35
N GLU A 190 -16.79 9.33 9.33
CA GLU A 190 -17.11 10.60 8.66
C GLU A 190 -17.31 10.42 7.15
N LYS A 191 -16.52 9.54 6.52
CA LYS A 191 -16.65 9.15 5.10
C LYS A 191 -17.83 8.21 4.83
N GLY A 192 -18.56 7.76 5.86
CA GLY A 192 -19.68 6.81 5.72
C GLY A 192 -19.26 5.37 5.41
N VAL A 193 -17.97 5.02 5.56
CA VAL A 193 -17.46 3.65 5.42
C VAL A 193 -17.86 2.81 6.63
N CYS A 194 -17.84 3.42 7.81
CA CYS A 194 -18.16 2.78 9.10
C CYS A 194 -19.45 3.37 9.70
N PRO A 195 -20.32 2.56 10.34
CA PRO A 195 -21.39 3.10 11.17
C PRO A 195 -20.83 3.95 12.32
N LYS A 196 -21.41 5.14 12.54
CA LYS A 196 -20.95 6.11 13.56
C LYS A 196 -20.96 5.56 15.00
N GLU A 197 -21.70 4.49 15.25
CA GLU A 197 -21.82 3.82 16.55
C GLU A 197 -20.61 2.96 16.95
N ILE A 198 -19.60 2.78 16.06
CA ILE A 198 -18.40 1.98 16.35
C ILE A 198 -17.54 2.58 17.48
N ASN A 199 -17.73 3.84 17.83
CA ASN A 199 -17.10 4.46 19.02
C ASN A 199 -17.49 3.78 20.35
N ALA A 200 -18.50 2.88 20.36
CA ALA A 200 -18.94 2.15 21.54
C ALA A 200 -18.50 0.68 21.61
N LYS A 201 -17.86 0.12 20.58
CA LYS A 201 -17.31 -1.25 20.66
C LYS A 201 -15.93 -1.21 21.32
N PRO A 202 -15.62 -2.09 22.29
CA PRO A 202 -14.27 -2.23 22.78
C PRO A 202 -13.33 -2.59 21.62
N LEU A 203 -12.18 -1.92 21.55
CA LEU A 203 -11.06 -2.25 20.66
C LEU A 203 -10.65 -3.72 20.83
#